data_AF-A0A1H9CBZ6-F1
#
_entry.id   AF-A0A1H9CBZ6-F1
#
_cell.length_a   1.000
_cell.length_b   1.000
_cell.length_c   1.000
_cell.angle_alpha   90.00
_cell.angle_beta   90.00
_cell.angle_gamma   90.00
#
_symmetry.space_group_name_H-M   'P 1'
#
loop_
_entity.id
_entity.type
_entity.pdbx_description
1 polymer ?
#
loop_
_entity_poly.entity_id
_entity_poly.type
_entity_poly.pdbx_seq_one_letter_code
_entity_poly.pdbx_strand_id
1 'polypeptide(L)'
;MKKYQEIRLVSSGDDMNEVLNEAEAFSETMKLSEKDSLRVRLLTEETMSMVRALTGELELTLSFISQADACIIKVETDTLLSPMKKENILSASTSGKNAAVTGVMEKIRDIFETAFMLPDGAEFNDYVNPALAMGIPTDMYSGQLMDVTYWTLAGYRSRVEEEGETQEQKEKWDELEKSVVSKLADDVQVGVKGNHVVMSIFYNLTNK
;
A
#
# COMPACT_ATOMS: atom_id res chain seq x y z
N MET A 1 -4.63 24.63 5.66
CA MET A 1 -5.31 23.75 6.64
C MET A 1 -5.32 22.35 6.03
N LYS A 2 -4.64 21.36 6.62
CA LYS A 2 -4.75 19.96 6.15
C LYS A 2 -6.18 19.51 6.42
N LYS A 3 -6.86 19.00 5.40
CA LYS A 3 -8.18 18.39 5.57
C LYS A 3 -8.00 16.87 5.51
N TYR A 4 -8.62 16.18 6.44
CA TYR A 4 -8.48 14.75 6.66
C TYR A 4 -9.86 14.16 6.89
N GLN A 5 -10.09 12.97 6.34
CA GLN A 5 -11.26 12.13 6.57
C GLN A 5 -10.75 10.72 6.87
N GLU A 6 -11.29 10.09 7.91
CA GLU A 6 -10.93 8.73 8.33
C GLU A 6 -12.19 7.90 8.48
N ILE A 7 -12.08 6.66 8.03
CA ILE A 7 -13.06 5.61 8.27
C ILE A 7 -12.35 4.38 8.81
N ARG A 8 -12.92 3.80 9.86
CA ARG A 8 -12.51 2.50 10.39
C ARG A 8 -13.47 1.46 9.87
N LEU A 9 -12.93 0.39 9.32
CA LEU A 9 -13.72 -0.64 8.67
C LEU A 9 -13.08 -2.01 8.83
N VAL A 10 -13.86 -3.05 8.57
CA VAL A 10 -13.36 -4.41 8.50
C VAL A 10 -13.19 -4.74 7.02
N SER A 11 -12.06 -5.33 6.63
CA SER A 11 -11.81 -5.70 5.23
C SER A 11 -12.77 -6.79 4.70
N SER A 12 -13.75 -7.26 5.46
CA SER A 12 -14.81 -8.15 4.99
C SER A 12 -15.70 -7.43 3.96
N GLY A 13 -15.86 -8.03 2.77
CA GLY A 13 -16.89 -7.80 1.75
C GLY A 13 -17.71 -6.49 1.76
N ASP A 14 -18.53 -6.35 2.79
CA ASP A 14 -19.70 -5.48 2.88
C ASP A 14 -19.38 -3.97 2.94
N ASP A 15 -18.18 -3.58 3.35
CA ASP A 15 -17.82 -2.16 3.58
C ASP A 15 -17.31 -1.41 2.31
N MET A 16 -17.24 -2.06 1.14
CA MET A 16 -16.64 -1.43 -0.07
C MET A 16 -17.41 -0.21 -0.57
N ASN A 17 -18.75 -0.29 -0.56
CA ASN A 17 -19.55 0.84 -1.03
C ASN A 17 -19.37 2.06 -0.11
N GLU A 18 -19.24 1.83 1.18
CA GLU A 18 -18.99 2.90 2.16
C GLU A 18 -17.61 3.55 1.93
N VAL A 19 -16.57 2.74 1.69
CA VAL A 19 -15.24 3.23 1.34
C VAL A 19 -15.25 4.08 0.07
N LEU A 20 -15.93 3.62 -0.99
CA LEU A 20 -15.99 4.36 -2.24
C LEU A 20 -16.80 5.65 -2.10
N ASN A 21 -17.88 5.63 -1.31
CA ASN A 21 -18.64 6.84 -0.99
C ASN A 21 -17.77 7.85 -0.24
N GLU A 22 -16.88 7.41 0.64
CA GLU A 22 -15.98 8.33 1.34
C GLU A 22 -14.87 8.88 0.44
N ALA A 23 -14.39 8.12 -0.54
CA ALA A 23 -13.50 8.65 -1.57
C ALA A 23 -14.19 9.74 -2.42
N GLU A 24 -15.48 9.56 -2.73
CA GLU A 24 -16.30 10.54 -3.44
C GLU A 24 -16.55 11.79 -2.59
N ALA A 25 -16.99 11.63 -1.34
CA ALA A 25 -17.22 12.73 -0.41
C ALA A 25 -15.95 13.55 -0.15
N PHE A 26 -14.80 12.88 -0.03
CA PHE A 26 -13.50 13.54 0.05
C PHE A 26 -13.22 14.36 -1.22
N SER A 27 -13.44 13.78 -2.39
CA SER A 27 -13.21 14.43 -3.69
C SER A 27 -14.10 15.67 -3.87
N GLU A 28 -15.37 15.60 -3.48
CA GLU A 28 -16.30 16.74 -3.46
C GLU A 28 -15.84 17.83 -2.49
N THR A 29 -15.45 17.44 -1.28
CA THR A 29 -14.97 18.36 -0.23
C THR A 29 -13.69 19.10 -0.65
N MET A 30 -12.83 18.44 -1.41
CA MET A 30 -11.62 19.02 -1.99
C MET A 30 -11.86 19.76 -3.31
N LYS A 31 -13.07 19.68 -3.88
CA LYS A 31 -13.42 20.23 -5.19
C LYS A 31 -12.46 19.75 -6.29
N LEU A 32 -12.15 18.45 -6.27
CA LEU A 32 -11.28 17.85 -7.28
C LEU A 32 -11.93 17.93 -8.66
N SER A 33 -11.09 17.95 -9.70
CA SER A 33 -11.59 17.76 -11.07
C SER A 33 -12.24 16.39 -11.22
N GLU A 34 -13.16 16.23 -12.17
CA GLU A 34 -13.79 14.92 -12.45
C GLU A 34 -12.74 13.82 -12.70
N LYS A 35 -11.66 14.18 -13.41
CA LYS A 35 -10.54 13.29 -13.68
C LYS A 35 -9.80 12.88 -12.40
N ASP A 36 -9.49 13.82 -11.52
CA ASP A 36 -8.80 13.53 -10.25
C ASP A 36 -9.71 12.74 -9.31
N SER A 37 -11.00 13.08 -9.24
CA SER A 37 -12.01 12.35 -8.46
C SER A 37 -12.11 10.90 -8.90
N LEU A 38 -12.17 10.64 -10.21
CA LEU A 38 -12.20 9.28 -10.75
C LEU A 38 -10.91 8.50 -10.38
N ARG A 39 -9.76 9.14 -10.47
CA ARG A 39 -8.47 8.51 -10.14
C ARG A 39 -8.34 8.18 -8.66
N VAL A 40 -8.78 9.07 -7.77
CA VAL A 40 -8.83 8.81 -6.32
C VAL A 40 -9.75 7.61 -6.03
N ARG A 41 -10.92 7.54 -6.67
CA ARG A 41 -11.83 6.39 -6.55
C ARG A 41 -11.17 5.08 -7.01
N LEU A 42 -10.57 5.07 -8.20
CA LEU A 42 -9.89 3.89 -8.75
C LEU A 42 -8.72 3.43 -7.88
N LEU A 43 -7.89 4.37 -7.42
CA LEU A 43 -6.81 4.05 -6.48
C LEU A 43 -7.36 3.45 -5.20
N THR A 44 -8.46 3.99 -4.66
CA THR A 44 -9.11 3.45 -3.46
C THR A 44 -9.61 2.03 -3.67
N GLU A 45 -10.30 1.78 -4.78
CA GLU A 45 -10.82 0.45 -5.13
C GLU A 45 -9.71 -0.59 -5.26
N GLU A 46 -8.65 -0.26 -5.98
CA GLU A 46 -7.50 -1.13 -6.19
C GLU A 46 -6.75 -1.37 -4.87
N THR A 47 -6.60 -0.32 -4.05
CA THR A 47 -5.98 -0.41 -2.71
C THR A 47 -6.74 -1.38 -1.82
N MET A 48 -8.06 -1.23 -1.74
CA MET A 48 -8.89 -2.08 -0.90
C MET A 48 -8.93 -3.51 -1.41
N SER A 49 -9.02 -3.70 -2.73
CA SER A 49 -8.97 -5.03 -3.35
C SER A 49 -7.66 -5.73 -3.05
N MET A 50 -6.54 -4.99 -3.13
CA MET A 50 -5.23 -5.48 -2.77
C MET A 50 -5.15 -5.83 -1.28
N VAL A 51 -5.48 -4.91 -0.38
CA VAL A 51 -5.40 -5.14 1.08
C VAL A 51 -6.24 -6.34 1.47
N ARG A 52 -7.48 -6.46 0.98
CA ARG A 52 -8.36 -7.62 1.20
C ARG A 52 -7.73 -8.94 0.80
N ALA A 53 -7.09 -8.98 -0.38
CA ALA A 53 -6.42 -10.18 -0.87
C ALA A 53 -5.21 -10.59 -0.02
N LEU A 54 -4.60 -9.64 0.72
CA LEU A 54 -3.43 -9.87 1.57
C LEU A 54 -3.82 -10.20 3.01
N THR A 55 -4.79 -9.48 3.56
CA THR A 55 -5.07 -9.46 5.00
C THR A 55 -6.24 -10.36 5.39
N GLY A 56 -7.01 -10.87 4.43
CA GLY A 56 -8.28 -11.55 4.73
C GLY A 56 -9.23 -10.59 5.44
N GLU A 57 -9.85 -11.02 6.55
CA GLU A 57 -10.70 -10.19 7.42
C GLU A 57 -9.90 -9.59 8.59
N LEU A 58 -9.50 -8.33 8.44
CA LEU A 58 -8.77 -7.53 9.42
C LEU A 58 -9.43 -6.17 9.58
N GLU A 59 -9.35 -5.63 10.79
CA GLU A 59 -9.71 -4.25 11.06
C GLU A 59 -8.62 -3.35 10.48
N LEU A 60 -9.04 -2.39 9.68
CA LEU A 60 -8.17 -1.40 9.08
C LEU A 60 -8.74 -0.01 9.22
N THR A 61 -7.84 0.95 9.28
CA THR A 61 -8.15 2.37 9.25
C THR A 61 -7.76 2.89 7.88
N LEU A 62 -8.74 3.41 7.13
CA LEU A 62 -8.52 4.07 5.85
C LEU A 62 -8.67 5.58 6.05
N SER A 63 -7.70 6.36 5.59
CA SER A 63 -7.71 7.81 5.68
C SER A 63 -7.43 8.46 4.33
N PHE A 64 -8.18 9.52 4.03
CA PHE A 64 -7.94 10.41 2.90
C PHE A 64 -7.38 11.72 3.41
N ILE A 65 -6.17 12.06 2.97
CA ILE A 65 -5.45 13.24 3.45
C ILE A 65 -5.17 14.16 2.27
N SER A 66 -5.61 15.42 2.37
CA SER A 66 -5.25 16.45 1.39
C SER A 66 -4.04 17.25 1.86
N GLN A 67 -3.06 17.38 0.98
CA GLN A 67 -1.88 18.19 1.21
C GLN A 67 -1.49 18.98 -0.03
N ALA A 68 -1.60 20.31 0.04
CA ALA A 68 -1.26 21.22 -1.07
C ALA A 68 -1.84 20.73 -2.41
N ASP A 69 -0.99 20.08 -3.22
CA ASP A 69 -1.25 19.61 -4.57
C ASP A 69 -1.31 18.08 -4.66
N ALA A 70 -1.45 17.38 -3.53
CA ALA A 70 -1.52 15.93 -3.47
C ALA A 70 -2.69 15.44 -2.61
N CYS A 71 -3.13 14.23 -2.96
CA CYS A 71 -4.01 13.38 -2.19
C CYS A 71 -3.20 12.17 -1.69
N ILE A 72 -3.42 11.79 -0.43
CA ILE A 72 -2.81 10.61 0.16
C ILE A 72 -3.93 9.69 0.62
N ILE A 73 -3.91 8.45 0.12
CA ILE A 73 -4.77 7.36 0.61
C ILE A 73 -3.91 6.54 1.56
N LYS A 74 -4.26 6.56 2.84
CA LYS A 74 -3.48 5.90 3.90
C LYS A 74 -4.27 4.73 4.48
N VAL A 75 -3.64 3.57 4.55
CA VAL A 75 -4.18 2.35 5.18
C VAL A 75 -3.31 1.99 6.37
N GLU A 76 -3.94 1.75 7.51
CA GLU A 76 -3.27 1.36 8.74
C GLU A 76 -3.94 0.11 9.33
N THR A 77 -3.15 -0.83 9.83
CA THR A 77 -3.67 -2.02 10.50
C THR A 77 -2.68 -2.54 11.53
N ASP A 78 -3.21 -3.12 12.61
CA ASP A 78 -2.42 -3.81 13.63
C ASP A 78 -2.33 -5.30 13.30
N THR A 79 -1.13 -5.85 13.34
CA THR A 79 -0.78 -7.22 12.97
C THR A 79 -0.99 -8.24 14.08
N LEU A 80 -1.68 -7.87 15.17
CA LEU A 80 -2.07 -8.80 16.25
C LEU A 80 -3.10 -9.82 15.75
N LEU A 81 -2.62 -10.78 14.99
CA LEU A 81 -3.38 -11.89 14.46
C LEU A 81 -3.49 -12.98 15.51
N SER A 82 -4.71 -13.41 15.78
CA SER A 82 -4.93 -14.72 16.41
C SER A 82 -4.25 -15.83 15.58
N PRO A 83 -3.78 -16.92 16.20
CA PRO A 83 -3.12 -18.03 15.48
C PRO A 83 -3.93 -18.58 14.29
N MET A 84 -5.26 -18.56 14.35
CA MET A 84 -6.14 -18.98 13.25
C MET A 84 -6.07 -18.04 12.03
N LYS A 85 -5.91 -16.74 12.24
CA LYS A 85 -5.79 -15.78 11.12
C LYS A 85 -4.42 -15.87 10.42
N LYS A 86 -3.38 -16.34 11.12
CA LYS A 86 -2.06 -16.64 10.52
C LYS A 86 -2.14 -17.77 9.50
N GLU A 87 -2.95 -18.80 9.76
CA GLU A 87 -3.15 -19.94 8.85
C GLU A 87 -3.90 -19.51 7.57
N ASN A 88 -4.83 -18.55 7.66
CA ASN A 88 -5.53 -18.01 6.49
C ASN A 88 -4.59 -17.26 5.53
N ILE A 89 -3.68 -16.44 6.05
CA ILE A 89 -2.66 -15.74 5.25
C ILE A 89 -1.73 -16.76 4.55
N LEU A 90 -1.30 -17.80 5.27
CA LEU A 90 -0.48 -18.88 4.72
C LEU A 90 -1.24 -19.73 3.68
N SER A 91 -2.55 -19.94 3.86
CA SER A 91 -3.39 -20.72 2.94
C SER A 91 -3.66 -19.98 1.62
N ALA A 92 -3.83 -18.65 1.67
CA ALA A 92 -3.91 -17.80 0.48
C ALA A 92 -2.58 -17.75 -0.29
N SER A 93 -1.45 -17.94 0.40
CA SER A 93 -0.12 -18.07 -0.20
C SER A 93 0.11 -19.45 -0.84
N THR A 94 -0.54 -20.51 -0.35
CA THR A 94 -0.36 -21.90 -0.81
C THR A 94 -1.42 -22.42 -1.80
N SER A 95 -2.50 -21.67 -2.07
CA SER A 95 -3.42 -22.01 -3.17
C SER A 95 -2.80 -21.62 -4.52
N GLY A 96 -1.86 -22.45 -4.99
CA GLY A 96 -1.10 -22.30 -6.25
C GLY A 96 -1.95 -22.41 -7.53
N LYS A 97 -2.92 -21.50 -7.71
CA LYS A 97 -3.72 -21.32 -8.93
C LYS A 97 -4.18 -19.87 -9.10
N ASN A 98 -3.26 -18.93 -9.14
CA ASN A 98 -3.40 -17.77 -10.02
C ASN A 98 -2.05 -17.54 -10.69
N ALA A 99 -2.05 -17.64 -12.02
CA ALA A 99 -0.88 -17.67 -12.86
C ALA A 99 -0.04 -16.40 -12.69
N ALA A 100 1.27 -16.56 -12.49
CA ALA A 100 2.30 -15.55 -12.70
C ALA A 100 2.00 -14.14 -12.14
N VAL A 101 1.89 -13.98 -10.83
CA VAL A 101 1.87 -12.63 -10.21
C VAL A 101 3.26 -12.30 -9.70
N THR A 102 4.09 -11.75 -10.59
CA THR A 102 5.33 -11.02 -10.26
C THR A 102 5.01 -9.52 -10.22
N GLY A 103 5.63 -8.71 -9.34
CA GLY A 103 5.48 -7.23 -9.40
C GLY A 103 5.13 -6.51 -8.09
N VAL A 104 4.53 -5.32 -8.19
CA VAL A 104 4.28 -4.41 -7.03
C VAL A 104 3.43 -5.04 -5.94
N MET A 105 2.41 -5.81 -6.32
CA MET A 105 1.54 -6.50 -5.37
C MET A 105 2.29 -7.55 -4.55
N GLU A 106 3.24 -8.27 -5.16
CA GLU A 106 4.09 -9.25 -4.47
C GLU A 106 5.00 -8.56 -3.45
N LYS A 107 5.57 -7.39 -3.80
CA LYS A 107 6.41 -6.62 -2.87
C LYS A 107 5.62 -6.11 -1.66
N ILE A 108 4.40 -5.62 -1.89
CA ILE A 108 3.52 -5.19 -0.81
C ILE A 108 3.08 -6.40 0.02
N ARG A 109 2.73 -7.53 -0.63
CA ARG A 109 2.41 -8.79 0.04
C ARG A 109 3.52 -9.26 0.97
N ASP A 110 4.75 -9.34 0.48
CA ASP A 110 5.92 -9.78 1.25
C ASP A 110 6.08 -8.94 2.52
N ILE A 111 5.87 -7.62 2.43
CA ILE A 111 5.98 -6.72 3.59
C ILE A 111 4.88 -7.00 4.61
N PHE A 112 3.63 -7.10 4.15
CA PHE A 112 2.50 -7.39 5.02
C PHE A 112 2.66 -8.77 5.68
N GLU A 113 2.97 -9.81 4.90
CA GLU A 113 3.22 -11.17 5.39
C GLU A 113 4.34 -11.21 6.43
N THR A 114 5.47 -10.54 6.15
CA THR A 114 6.59 -10.43 7.11
C THR A 114 6.14 -9.73 8.40
N ALA A 115 5.38 -8.64 8.29
CA ALA A 115 4.90 -7.88 9.45
C ALA A 115 3.91 -8.68 10.31
N PHE A 116 3.11 -9.53 9.67
CA PHE A 116 2.18 -10.45 10.34
C PHE A 116 2.86 -11.63 11.01
N MET A 117 4.02 -12.06 10.49
CA MET A 117 4.80 -13.16 11.04
C MET A 117 5.85 -12.72 12.06
N LEU A 118 6.07 -11.42 12.21
CA LEU A 118 7.10 -10.86 13.08
C LEU A 118 6.85 -11.30 14.54
N PRO A 119 7.84 -11.91 15.22
CA PRO A 119 7.77 -12.18 16.64
C PRO A 119 7.64 -10.88 17.46
N ASP A 120 6.93 -10.94 18.60
CA ASP A 120 6.81 -9.78 19.48
C ASP A 120 8.19 -9.26 19.91
N GLY A 121 8.44 -7.99 19.63
CA GLY A 121 9.71 -7.32 19.96
C GLY A 121 10.86 -7.59 19.00
N ALA A 122 10.65 -8.33 17.91
CA ALA A 122 11.63 -8.47 16.85
C ALA A 122 11.68 -7.20 15.97
N GLU A 123 12.85 -6.89 15.43
CA GLU A 123 13.01 -5.82 14.45
C GLU A 123 12.62 -6.32 13.05
N PHE A 124 11.76 -5.57 12.35
CA PHE A 124 11.30 -5.97 11.01
C PHE A 124 12.45 -6.13 10.00
N ASN A 125 13.53 -5.34 10.15
CA ASN A 125 14.74 -5.43 9.32
C ASN A 125 15.42 -6.81 9.37
N ASP A 126 15.28 -7.56 10.46
CA ASP A 126 15.90 -8.89 10.59
C ASP A 126 15.17 -9.97 9.77
N TYR A 127 13.91 -9.71 9.40
CA TYR A 127 13.02 -10.70 8.77
C TYR A 127 12.62 -10.34 7.35
N VAL A 128 12.79 -9.08 6.95
CA VAL A 128 12.48 -8.63 5.60
C VAL A 128 13.58 -9.02 4.61
N ASN A 129 13.19 -9.31 3.37
CA ASN A 129 14.16 -9.47 2.28
C ASN A 129 15.01 -8.19 2.13
N PRO A 130 16.35 -8.26 2.09
CA PRO A 130 17.21 -7.10 1.88
C PRO A 130 16.88 -6.30 0.61
N ALA A 131 16.32 -6.94 -0.42
CA ALA A 131 15.84 -6.27 -1.62
C ALA A 131 14.61 -5.35 -1.38
N LEU A 132 13.87 -5.56 -0.29
CA LEU A 132 12.76 -4.72 0.13
C LEU A 132 13.18 -3.63 1.12
N ALA A 133 14.29 -3.81 1.82
CA ALA A 133 14.85 -2.82 2.75
C ALA A 133 15.47 -1.65 1.98
N MET A 134 14.68 -0.62 1.67
CA MET A 134 15.16 0.60 0.99
C MET A 134 15.75 1.64 1.94
N GLY A 135 16.35 1.17 3.03
CA GLY A 135 16.86 2.02 4.12
C GLY A 135 15.76 2.51 5.06
N ILE A 136 16.17 3.36 6.00
CA ILE A 136 15.26 4.07 6.91
C ILE A 136 14.78 5.32 6.18
N PRO A 137 13.48 5.49 5.88
CA PRO A 137 13.06 6.74 5.29
C PRO A 137 13.11 7.82 6.35
N THR A 138 13.31 9.02 5.85
CA THR A 138 13.03 10.21 6.62
C THR A 138 11.55 10.53 6.39
N ASP A 139 10.77 10.66 7.46
CA ASP A 139 9.43 11.23 7.38
C ASP A 139 9.56 12.59 6.67
N MET A 140 9.04 12.69 5.45
CA MET A 140 9.16 13.87 4.60
C MET A 140 8.49 15.11 5.23
N TYR A 141 7.67 14.92 6.27
CA TYR A 141 6.98 15.97 7.01
C TYR A 141 7.71 16.42 8.27
N SER A 142 8.30 15.49 9.02
CA SER A 142 8.97 15.80 10.29
C SER A 142 10.49 15.88 10.18
N GLY A 143 11.08 15.41 9.08
CA GLY A 143 12.52 15.30 8.92
C GLY A 143 13.16 14.26 9.86
N GLN A 144 12.34 13.45 10.54
CA GLN A 144 12.81 12.44 11.47
C GLN A 144 13.04 11.13 10.74
N LEU A 145 14.14 10.46 11.09
CA LEU A 145 14.33 9.06 10.74
C LEU A 145 13.18 8.27 11.34
N MET A 146 12.43 7.59 10.48
CA MET A 146 11.37 6.71 10.96
C MET A 146 11.98 5.42 11.47
N ASP A 147 11.52 4.94 12.61
CA ASP A 147 11.98 3.68 13.19
C ASP A 147 11.36 2.46 12.48
N VAL A 148 11.25 2.55 11.16
CA VAL A 148 10.30 1.83 10.33
C VAL A 148 11.01 1.46 9.04
N THR A 149 11.05 0.17 8.72
CA THR A 149 11.54 -0.28 7.41
C THR A 149 10.55 0.14 6.35
N TYR A 150 11.02 0.79 5.29
CA TYR A 150 10.16 1.20 4.18
C TYR A 150 10.54 0.56 2.86
N TRP A 151 9.50 0.32 2.07
CA TRP A 151 9.57 0.10 0.64
C TRP A 151 8.81 1.22 -0.07
N THR A 152 9.34 1.70 -1.19
CA THR A 152 8.66 2.69 -2.04
C THR A 152 8.56 2.24 -3.48
N LEU A 153 7.46 2.59 -4.13
CA LEU A 153 7.26 2.32 -5.56
C LEU A 153 8.26 3.11 -6.40
N ALA A 154 8.51 4.37 -6.07
CA ALA A 154 9.50 5.19 -6.75
C ALA A 154 10.90 4.55 -6.70
N GLY A 155 11.34 4.09 -5.53
CA GLY A 155 12.63 3.42 -5.38
C GLY A 155 12.68 2.05 -6.08
N TYR A 156 11.56 1.35 -6.18
CA TYR A 156 11.48 0.12 -6.97
C TYR A 156 11.59 0.41 -8.48
N ARG A 157 10.88 1.43 -9.00
CA ARG A 157 11.00 1.85 -10.41
C ARG A 157 12.44 2.19 -10.77
N SER A 158 13.12 3.02 -9.98
CA SER A 158 14.51 3.40 -10.24
C SER A 158 15.45 2.20 -10.31
N ARG A 159 15.29 1.19 -9.45
CA ARG A 159 16.11 -0.03 -9.50
C ARG A 159 15.84 -0.89 -10.73
N VAL A 160 14.57 -1.02 -11.13
CA VAL A 160 14.22 -1.73 -12.36
C VAL A 160 14.78 -1.00 -13.59
N GLU A 161 14.84 0.33 -13.57
CA GLU A 161 15.43 1.15 -14.64
C GLU A 161 16.98 1.09 -14.66
N GLU A 162 17.65 1.05 -13.52
CA GLU A 162 19.12 1.08 -13.40
C GLU A 162 19.81 -0.26 -13.72
N GLU A 163 19.15 -1.40 -13.55
CA GLU A 163 19.82 -2.71 -13.57
C GLU A 163 20.03 -3.34 -14.98
N GLY A 164 19.69 -2.69 -16.09
CA GLY A 164 20.01 -3.12 -17.47
C GLY A 164 18.87 -3.77 -18.29
N GLU A 165 19.21 -4.46 -19.39
CA GLU A 165 18.23 -5.05 -20.37
C GLU A 165 18.17 -6.60 -20.35
N THR A 166 18.12 -7.23 -19.18
CA THR A 166 17.90 -8.68 -19.08
C THR A 166 16.42 -9.05 -19.31
N GLN A 167 16.16 -10.32 -19.67
CA GLN A 167 14.80 -10.83 -19.90
C GLN A 167 13.93 -10.72 -18.63
N GLU A 168 14.52 -10.96 -17.45
CA GLU A 168 13.84 -10.84 -16.15
C GLU A 168 13.40 -9.39 -15.85
N GLN A 169 14.15 -8.40 -16.33
CA GLN A 169 13.81 -6.98 -16.16
C GLN A 169 12.67 -6.54 -17.05
N LYS A 170 12.63 -7.00 -18.30
CA LYS A 170 11.49 -6.76 -19.19
C LYS A 170 10.20 -7.29 -18.59
N GLU A 171 10.26 -8.47 -17.97
CA GLU A 171 9.12 -9.03 -17.25
C GLU A 171 8.72 -8.19 -16.03
N LYS A 172 9.68 -7.71 -15.21
CA LYS A 172 9.39 -6.81 -14.08
C LYS A 172 8.80 -5.46 -14.53
N TRP A 173 9.26 -4.93 -15.66
CA TRP A 173 8.76 -3.69 -16.24
C TRP A 173 7.35 -3.85 -16.82
N ASP A 174 7.10 -4.94 -17.55
CA ASP A 174 5.77 -5.26 -18.09
C ASP A 174 4.73 -5.40 -16.96
N GLU A 175 5.11 -5.99 -15.83
CA GLU A 175 4.24 -6.09 -14.65
C GLU A 175 3.99 -4.74 -13.97
N LEU A 176 5.01 -3.87 -13.91
CA LEU A 176 4.85 -2.50 -13.46
C LEU A 176 3.84 -1.75 -14.33
N GLU A 177 3.92 -1.90 -15.66
CA GLU A 177 2.97 -1.29 -16.58
C GLU A 177 1.56 -1.87 -16.45
N LYS A 178 1.39 -3.14 -16.08
CA LYS A 178 0.03 -3.71 -15.91
C LYS A 178 -0.69 -3.20 -14.66
N SER A 179 0.04 -2.85 -13.61
CA SER A 179 -0.58 -2.42 -12.33
C SER A 179 -1.27 -1.06 -12.43
N VAL A 180 -2.55 -1.01 -12.04
CA VAL A 180 -3.34 0.23 -11.97
C VAL A 180 -2.78 1.17 -10.92
N VAL A 181 -2.38 0.66 -9.75
CA VAL A 181 -1.68 1.44 -8.71
C VAL A 181 -0.40 2.04 -9.30
N SER A 182 0.40 1.25 -10.01
CA SER A 182 1.63 1.76 -10.63
C SER A 182 1.41 2.77 -11.74
N LYS A 183 0.26 2.77 -12.41
CA LYS A 183 -0.04 3.76 -13.46
C LYS A 183 -0.60 5.06 -12.91
N LEU A 184 -1.34 4.99 -11.80
CA LEU A 184 -2.09 6.11 -11.27
C LEU A 184 -1.39 6.80 -10.10
N ALA A 185 -0.68 6.06 -9.25
CA ALA A 185 0.04 6.62 -8.12
C ALA A 185 1.39 7.20 -8.54
N ASP A 186 1.71 8.37 -7.98
CA ASP A 186 3.03 8.97 -8.09
C ASP A 186 4.03 8.18 -7.26
N ASP A 187 3.65 7.77 -6.05
CA ASP A 187 4.43 6.88 -5.19
C ASP A 187 3.51 6.04 -4.28
N VAL A 188 4.03 4.91 -3.83
CA VAL A 188 3.42 4.06 -2.80
C VAL A 188 4.48 3.80 -1.77
N GLN A 189 4.17 4.03 -0.50
CA GLN A 189 5.09 3.82 0.60
C GLN A 189 4.47 2.84 1.58
N VAL A 190 5.22 1.80 1.95
CA VAL A 190 4.78 0.83 2.96
C VAL A 190 5.82 0.81 4.05
N GLY A 191 5.39 1.03 5.28
CA GLY A 191 6.21 1.03 6.48
C GLY A 191 5.67 0.09 7.55
N VAL A 192 6.57 -0.57 8.29
CA VAL A 192 6.22 -1.44 9.42
C VAL A 192 6.91 -0.99 10.70
N LYS A 193 6.13 -0.72 11.75
CA LYS A 193 6.62 -0.34 13.07
C LYS A 193 6.10 -1.32 14.13
N GLY A 194 6.97 -2.22 14.60
CA GLY A 194 6.56 -3.30 15.50
C GLY A 194 5.48 -4.16 14.84
N ASN A 195 4.29 -4.18 15.44
CA ASN A 195 3.11 -4.89 14.94
C ASN A 195 2.13 -3.98 14.18
N HIS A 196 2.58 -2.83 13.67
CA HIS A 196 1.71 -1.88 12.98
C HIS A 196 2.21 -1.66 11.55
N VAL A 197 1.32 -1.86 10.57
CA VAL A 197 1.61 -1.64 9.16
C VAL A 197 0.92 -0.38 8.69
N VAL A 198 1.68 0.49 8.03
CA VAL A 198 1.18 1.73 7.42
C VAL A 198 1.50 1.68 5.93
N MET A 199 0.48 1.80 5.09
CA MET A 199 0.64 2.00 3.66
C MET A 199 0.09 3.37 3.27
N SER A 200 0.82 4.13 2.45
CA SER A 200 0.43 5.44 1.96
C SER A 200 0.62 5.51 0.45
N ILE A 201 -0.45 5.84 -0.26
CA ILE A 201 -0.44 6.01 -1.72
C ILE A 201 -0.56 7.50 -2.00
N PHE A 202 0.42 8.03 -2.72
CA PHE A 202 0.53 9.44 -3.06
C PHE A 202 0.06 9.67 -4.49
N TYR A 203 -0.85 10.62 -4.65
CA TYR A 203 -1.37 11.06 -5.95
C TYR A 203 -1.34 12.59 -6.05
N ASN A 204 -0.56 13.10 -6.99
CA ASN A 204 -0.48 14.50 -7.34
C ASN A 204 -1.71 14.90 -8.16
N LEU A 205 -2.42 15.91 -7.67
CA LEU A 205 -3.60 16.46 -8.30
C LEU A 205 -3.21 17.20 -9.58
N THR A 206 -3.89 16.90 -10.68
CA THR A 206 -3.51 17.46 -11.98
C THR A 206 -4.00 18.89 -12.22
N ASN A 207 -4.92 19.41 -11.41
CA ASN A 207 -5.40 20.78 -11.49
C ASN A 207 -5.77 21.32 -10.10
N LYS A 208 -4.94 22.21 -9.56
CA LYS A 208 -5.33 23.19 -8.54
C LYS A 208 -4.83 24.57 -8.94
#